data_AF-A0A9D8QYV8-F1
#
_entry.id   AF-A0A9D8QYV8-F1
#
_cell.length_a   1.000
_cell.length_b   1.000
_cell.length_c   1.000
_cell.angle_alpha   90.00
_cell.angle_beta   90.00
_cell.angle_gamma   90.00
#
_symmetry.space_group_name_H-M   'P 1'
#
loop_
_entity.id
_entity.type
_entity.pdbx_description
1 polymer ?
#
loop_
_entity_poly.entity_id
_entity_poly.type
_entity_poly.pdbx_seq_one_letter_code
_entity_poly.pdbx_strand_id
1 'polypeptide(L)'
;MIKHRYNWQLNKPKGNLLNFRVSWNNGHYHCRFSSGFSVDETRWSQDVQRCKANSTHPGNISAAVINRRISDFENAADNIFVEFYNKDILPTPEQFRTAFEAAIGRDSGNGGDNQRIPLRFAFRKFEAVVGTQNNWSDNTWKNFMTLYNHLQTFNSKLYTDELDKEQMQKFHNYLIAAHFNNNTIRKVFKSLRQFVRWLPDNGYHIGDAEQYAVRFKGLSDNHVVVYLTWDELQKLYRMHIKESYLARARDVFCFCCFTSLRYS
;
A
#
# COMPACT_ATOMS: atom_id res chain seq x y z
N MET A 1 -7.43 7.66 -24.87
CA MET A 1 -6.09 7.86 -24.26
C MET A 1 -5.50 9.17 -24.80
N ILE A 2 -5.03 10.07 -23.94
CA ILE A 2 -4.43 11.34 -24.36
C ILE A 2 -3.06 11.04 -25.01
N LYS A 3 -2.90 11.33 -26.31
CA LYS A 3 -1.62 11.12 -27.00
C LYS A 3 -0.55 12.07 -26.45
N HIS A 4 0.54 11.51 -25.94
CA HIS A 4 1.68 12.25 -25.37
C HIS A 4 3.01 11.63 -25.82
N ARG A 5 4.11 12.37 -25.66
CA ARG A 5 5.48 11.97 -25.99
C ARG A 5 6.46 12.38 -24.91
N TYR A 6 7.45 11.53 -24.68
CA TYR A 6 8.54 11.75 -23.73
C TYR A 6 9.84 12.09 -24.46
N ASN A 7 10.61 13.02 -23.89
CA ASN A 7 11.91 13.37 -24.40
C ASN A 7 12.85 13.74 -23.26
N TRP A 8 13.93 12.98 -23.11
CA TRP A 8 14.98 13.21 -22.14
C TRP A 8 16.17 13.94 -22.78
N GLN A 9 16.59 15.04 -22.17
CA GLN A 9 17.67 15.89 -22.69
C GLN A 9 18.64 16.31 -21.59
N LEU A 10 19.93 16.36 -21.93
CA LEU A 10 20.97 16.86 -21.04
C LEU A 10 21.06 18.39 -21.13
N ASN A 11 21.01 19.05 -19.99
CA ASN A 11 21.14 20.50 -19.89
C ASN A 11 22.62 20.88 -19.73
N LYS A 12 23.29 21.10 -20.87
CA LYS A 12 24.74 21.42 -20.94
C LYS A 12 25.20 22.61 -20.07
N PRO A 13 24.46 23.74 -19.98
CA PRO A 13 24.84 24.88 -19.16
C PRO A 13 24.83 24.63 -17.64
N LYS A 14 24.19 23.55 -17.16
CA LYS A 14 24.05 23.23 -15.73
C LYS A 14 24.66 21.86 -15.40
N GLY A 15 25.84 21.55 -15.93
CA GLY A 15 26.60 20.34 -15.58
C GLY A 15 25.92 19.03 -16.02
N ASN A 16 25.38 18.99 -17.24
CA ASN A 16 24.71 17.83 -17.84
C ASN A 16 23.56 17.27 -16.99
N LEU A 17 22.78 18.16 -16.39
CA LEU A 17 21.57 17.81 -15.65
C LEU A 17 20.53 17.19 -16.59
N LEU A 18 20.01 16.02 -16.24
CA LEU A 18 19.03 15.29 -17.03
C LEU A 18 17.63 15.87 -16.82
N ASN A 19 17.02 16.37 -17.90
CA ASN A 19 15.68 16.96 -17.90
C ASN A 19 14.68 16.05 -18.60
N PHE A 20 13.50 15.92 -18.00
CA PHE A 20 12.33 15.28 -18.58
C PHE A 20 11.44 16.31 -19.26
N ARG A 21 11.15 16.11 -20.55
CA ARG A 21 10.15 16.88 -21.29
C ARG A 21 9.00 15.95 -21.68
N VAL A 22 7.80 16.36 -21.31
CA VAL A 22 6.55 15.71 -21.72
C VAL A 22 5.77 16.68 -22.60
N SER A 23 5.26 16.19 -23.73
CA SER A 23 4.40 16.96 -24.63
C SER A 23 3.15 16.18 -25.02
N TRP A 24 2.02 16.88 -25.15
CA TRP A 24 0.74 16.31 -25.53
C TRP A 24 -0.03 17.29 -26.43
N ASN A 25 -1.18 16.85 -26.95
CA ASN A 25 -2.00 17.63 -27.89
C ASN A 25 -1.18 18.09 -29.12
N ASN A 26 -0.59 17.14 -29.84
CA ASN A 26 0.28 17.37 -31.01
C ASN A 26 1.47 18.32 -30.74
N GLY A 27 1.89 18.46 -29.48
CA GLY A 27 3.03 19.29 -29.09
C GLY A 27 2.66 20.73 -28.70
N HIS A 28 1.37 21.09 -28.76
CA HIS A 28 0.90 22.40 -28.28
C HIS A 28 1.15 22.58 -26.77
N TYR A 29 0.93 21.53 -25.98
CA TYR A 29 1.19 21.56 -24.55
C TYR A 29 2.45 20.79 -24.22
N HIS A 30 3.30 21.40 -23.39
CA HIS A 30 4.52 20.77 -22.93
C HIS A 30 4.94 21.27 -21.55
N CYS A 31 5.52 20.38 -20.76
CA CYS A 31 6.15 20.69 -19.49
C CYS A 31 7.58 20.16 -19.46
N ARG A 32 8.44 20.84 -18.70
CA ARG A 32 9.83 20.42 -18.44
C ARG A 32 10.05 20.30 -16.95
N PHE A 33 10.67 19.20 -16.55
CA PHE A 33 11.02 18.87 -15.18
C PHE A 33 12.48 18.46 -15.11
N SER A 34 13.14 18.78 -14.00
CA SER A 34 14.48 18.29 -13.71
C SER A 34 14.38 16.93 -13.02
N SER A 35 15.18 15.96 -13.44
CA SER A 35 15.29 14.69 -12.72
C SER A 35 16.09 14.79 -11.42
N GLY A 36 16.87 15.87 -11.27
CA GLY A 36 17.83 16.05 -10.18
C GLY A 36 19.17 15.34 -10.39
N PHE A 37 19.32 14.51 -11.43
CA PHE A 37 20.55 13.75 -11.69
C PHE A 37 21.39 14.38 -12.80
N SER A 38 22.70 14.49 -12.56
CA SER A 38 23.68 14.81 -13.59
C SER A 38 24.19 13.52 -14.24
N VAL A 39 24.24 13.51 -15.57
CA VAL A 39 24.61 12.33 -16.36
C VAL A 39 25.84 12.66 -17.20
N ASP A 40 26.87 11.81 -17.10
CA ASP A 40 28.00 11.82 -18.04
C ASP A 40 27.55 11.57 -19.49
N GLU A 41 27.82 12.54 -20.37
CA GLU A 41 27.44 12.54 -21.79
C GLU A 41 28.02 11.34 -22.55
N THR A 42 29.20 10.84 -22.17
CA THR A 42 29.84 9.68 -22.83
C THR A 42 29.12 8.36 -22.52
N ARG A 43 28.41 8.32 -21.39
CA ARG A 43 27.70 7.16 -20.82
C ARG A 43 26.18 7.26 -20.97
N TRP A 44 25.69 8.27 -21.68
CA TRP A 44 24.29 8.46 -22.06
C TRP A 44 24.05 7.96 -23.49
N SER A 45 22.92 7.29 -23.72
CA SER A 45 22.45 6.96 -25.08
C SER A 45 21.30 7.88 -25.46
N GLN A 46 21.52 8.72 -26.47
CA GLN A 46 20.51 9.66 -26.95
C GLN A 46 19.37 8.96 -27.71
N ASP A 47 19.68 7.87 -28.43
CA ASP A 47 18.70 7.10 -29.20
C ASP A 47 17.68 6.40 -28.30
N VAL A 48 18.18 5.83 -27.20
CA VAL A 48 17.36 5.05 -26.26
C VAL A 48 16.86 5.92 -25.08
N GLN A 49 17.39 7.14 -24.93
CA GLN A 49 17.10 8.04 -23.81
C GLN A 49 17.32 7.37 -22.45
N ARG A 50 18.45 6.65 -22.31
CA ARG A 50 18.84 5.89 -21.11
C ARG A 50 20.36 5.93 -20.91
N CYS A 51 20.78 5.76 -19.66
CA CYS A 51 22.18 5.52 -19.30
C CYS A 51 22.61 4.11 -19.73
N LYS A 52 23.86 3.97 -20.19
CA LYS A 52 24.45 2.67 -20.55
C LYS A 52 24.52 1.75 -19.34
N ALA A 53 24.27 0.46 -19.52
CA ALA A 53 24.32 -0.51 -18.42
C ALA A 53 25.73 -0.57 -17.78
N ASN A 54 25.78 -0.83 -16.47
CA ASN A 54 27.03 -0.94 -15.70
C ASN A 54 27.92 0.33 -15.68
N SER A 55 27.37 1.51 -15.97
CA SER A 55 28.10 2.76 -15.84
C SER A 55 27.79 3.52 -14.55
N THR A 56 28.74 4.32 -14.10
CA THR A 56 28.61 5.23 -12.95
C THR A 56 28.65 6.67 -13.44
N HIS A 57 27.83 7.54 -12.86
CA HIS A 57 27.68 8.95 -13.20
C HIS A 57 28.12 9.85 -12.02
N PRO A 58 28.24 11.19 -12.21
CA PRO A 58 28.64 12.11 -11.15
C PRO A 58 27.85 11.90 -9.86
N GLY A 59 28.56 11.88 -8.72
CA GLY A 59 27.97 11.53 -7.41
C GLY A 59 28.02 10.04 -7.05
N ASN A 60 28.75 9.22 -7.82
CA ASN A 60 28.87 7.76 -7.62
C ASN A 60 27.53 7.00 -7.74
N ILE A 61 26.65 7.50 -8.61
CA ILE A 61 25.30 6.96 -8.82
C ILE A 61 25.35 6.01 -10.02
N SER A 62 24.80 4.80 -9.86
CA SER A 62 24.77 3.80 -10.93
C SER A 62 23.72 4.14 -11.99
N ALA A 63 24.00 3.75 -13.23
CA ALA A 63 23.06 3.87 -14.35
C ALA A 63 21.71 3.20 -14.07
N ALA A 64 21.70 2.12 -13.27
CA ALA A 64 20.46 1.44 -12.87
C ALA A 64 19.54 2.35 -12.04
N VAL A 65 20.10 3.15 -11.13
CA VAL A 65 19.32 4.11 -10.31
C VAL A 65 18.74 5.21 -11.19
N ILE A 66 19.54 5.75 -12.12
CA ILE A 66 19.09 6.82 -13.03
C ILE A 66 18.04 6.29 -14.02
N ASN A 67 18.23 5.10 -14.57
CA ASN A 67 17.25 4.48 -15.48
C ASN A 67 15.94 4.11 -14.76
N ARG A 68 16.01 3.70 -13.49
CA ARG A 68 14.83 3.50 -12.65
C ARG A 68 14.08 4.82 -12.46
N ARG A 69 14.80 5.88 -12.09
CA ARG A 69 14.24 7.22 -11.94
C ARG A 69 13.54 7.72 -13.21
N ILE A 70 14.17 7.51 -14.36
CA ILE A 70 13.60 7.86 -15.65
C ILE A 70 12.27 7.13 -15.87
N SER A 71 12.23 5.84 -15.55
CA SER A 71 11.01 5.02 -15.67
C SER A 71 9.94 5.49 -14.69
N ASP A 72 10.31 5.90 -13.47
CA ASP A 72 9.37 6.45 -12.49
C ASP A 72 8.72 7.75 -13.01
N PHE A 73 9.49 8.63 -13.67
CA PHE A 73 8.97 9.85 -14.29
C PHE A 73 7.98 9.58 -15.43
N GLU A 74 8.30 8.62 -16.29
CA GLU A 74 7.43 8.21 -17.39
C GLU A 74 6.13 7.59 -16.85
N ASN A 75 6.23 6.66 -15.89
CA ASN A 75 5.08 6.04 -15.23
C ASN A 75 4.20 7.06 -14.49
N ALA A 76 4.79 8.03 -13.80
CA ALA A 76 4.06 9.09 -13.12
C ALA A 76 3.28 9.96 -14.12
N ALA A 77 3.89 10.31 -15.26
CA ALA A 77 3.22 11.03 -16.33
C ALA A 77 2.06 10.22 -16.92
N ASP A 78 2.27 8.94 -17.21
CA ASP A 78 1.24 8.03 -17.72
C ASP A 78 0.03 7.97 -16.79
N ASN A 79 0.26 7.77 -15.49
CA ASN A 79 -0.80 7.70 -14.48
C ASN A 79 -1.61 9.01 -14.40
N ILE A 80 -0.94 10.17 -14.48
CA ILE A 80 -1.61 11.46 -14.49
C ILE A 80 -2.49 11.60 -15.74
N PHE A 81 -1.99 11.24 -16.92
CA PHE A 81 -2.80 11.28 -18.13
C PHE A 81 -3.99 10.31 -18.09
N VAL A 82 -3.84 9.15 -17.46
CA VAL A 82 -4.95 8.21 -17.23
C VAL A 82 -6.00 8.83 -16.29
N GLU A 83 -5.58 9.47 -15.18
CA GLU A 83 -6.51 10.15 -14.27
C GLU A 83 -7.29 11.28 -14.95
N PHE A 84 -6.62 12.10 -15.76
CA PHE A 84 -7.28 13.16 -16.51
C PHE A 84 -8.20 12.63 -17.60
N TYR A 85 -7.79 11.54 -18.28
CA TYR A 85 -8.63 10.85 -19.25
C TYR A 85 -9.90 10.29 -18.62
N ASN A 86 -9.81 9.67 -17.43
CA ASN A 86 -10.97 9.14 -16.71
C ASN A 86 -11.94 10.24 -16.22
N LYS A 87 -11.48 11.49 -16.16
CA LYS A 87 -12.30 12.67 -15.82
C LYS A 87 -12.85 13.38 -17.05
N ASP A 88 -12.60 12.87 -18.26
CA ASP A 88 -12.93 13.51 -19.54
C ASP A 88 -12.41 14.95 -19.68
N ILE A 89 -11.27 15.25 -19.05
CA ILE A 89 -10.64 16.59 -19.08
C ILE A 89 -9.28 16.50 -19.76
N LEU A 90 -9.02 17.40 -20.72
CA LEU A 90 -7.68 17.60 -21.25
C LEU A 90 -6.86 18.46 -20.27
N PRO A 91 -5.75 17.96 -19.70
CA PRO A 91 -5.00 18.70 -18.70
C PRO A 91 -4.31 19.90 -19.34
N THR A 92 -4.42 21.06 -18.70
CA THR A 92 -3.60 22.23 -19.03
C THR A 92 -2.16 22.01 -18.53
N PRO A 93 -1.15 22.72 -19.09
CA PRO A 93 0.23 22.61 -18.61
C PRO A 93 0.38 22.87 -17.12
N GLU A 94 -0.41 23.80 -16.56
CA GLU A 94 -0.40 24.10 -15.12
C GLU A 94 -1.00 22.98 -14.29
N GLN A 95 -2.16 22.45 -14.68
CA GLN A 95 -2.80 21.32 -14.00
C GLN A 95 -1.93 20.07 -14.04
N PHE A 96 -1.33 19.78 -15.19
CA PHE A 96 -0.37 18.69 -15.32
C PHE A 96 0.85 18.95 -14.45
N ARG A 97 1.42 20.16 -14.47
CA ARG A 97 2.57 20.53 -13.65
C ARG A 97 2.30 20.35 -12.17
N THR A 98 1.16 20.83 -11.66
CA THR A 98 0.78 20.66 -10.25
C THR A 98 0.58 19.19 -9.89
N ALA A 99 -0.09 18.41 -10.75
CA ALA A 99 -0.26 16.97 -10.53
C ALA A 99 1.07 16.21 -10.59
N PHE A 100 1.96 16.60 -11.50
CA PHE A 100 3.26 15.98 -11.71
C PHE A 100 4.26 16.34 -10.63
N GLU A 101 4.31 17.59 -10.17
CA GLU A 101 5.09 18.00 -8.99
C GLU A 101 4.56 17.32 -7.72
N ALA A 102 3.24 17.12 -7.59
CA ALA A 102 2.66 16.34 -6.49
C ALA A 102 2.96 14.82 -6.59
N ALA A 103 3.11 14.28 -7.79
CA ALA A 103 3.45 12.87 -8.02
C ALA A 103 4.96 12.62 -7.84
N ILE A 104 5.82 13.43 -8.46
CA ILE A 104 7.28 13.33 -8.37
C ILE A 104 7.82 13.83 -7.03
N GLY A 105 7.16 14.80 -6.40
CA GLY A 105 7.44 15.16 -5.01
C GLY A 105 7.24 14.00 -4.03
N ARG A 106 6.48 12.96 -4.41
CA ARG A 106 6.40 11.69 -3.67
C ARG A 106 7.48 10.68 -4.03
N ASP A 107 8.17 10.83 -5.17
CA ASP A 107 9.19 9.89 -5.64
C ASP A 107 10.64 10.44 -5.55
N SER A 108 10.88 11.73 -5.27
CA SER A 108 12.23 12.31 -5.10
C SER A 108 12.91 11.90 -3.79
N GLY A 109 13.15 10.60 -3.61
CA GLY A 109 14.10 10.08 -2.63
C GLY A 109 15.53 10.17 -3.16
N ASN A 110 16.14 11.36 -3.10
CA ASN A 110 17.41 11.60 -2.40
C ASN A 110 18.03 12.95 -2.78
N GLY A 111 18.23 13.79 -1.77
CA GLY A 111 19.12 14.94 -1.84
C GLY A 111 18.57 16.24 -1.29
N GLY A 112 18.01 16.23 -0.07
CA GLY A 112 17.85 17.45 0.73
C GLY A 112 16.47 18.06 0.74
N ASP A 113 15.45 17.33 1.22
CA ASP A 113 14.62 17.87 2.28
C ASP A 113 13.92 16.74 3.05
N ASN A 114 13.78 16.93 4.35
CA ASN A 114 13.29 15.94 5.32
C ASN A 114 11.76 15.75 5.20
N GLN A 115 11.23 15.38 4.03
CA GLN A 115 9.80 15.25 3.83
C GLN A 115 9.33 13.83 4.15
N ARG A 116 9.07 13.63 5.45
CA ARG A 116 8.49 12.42 6.04
C ARG A 116 7.24 11.99 5.27
N ILE A 117 7.12 10.70 4.96
CA ILE A 117 5.98 10.16 4.20
C ILE A 117 4.85 9.81 5.18
N PRO A 118 3.66 10.40 5.05
CA PRO A 118 2.52 10.01 5.87
C PRO A 118 2.12 8.55 5.65
N LEU A 119 1.95 7.79 6.73
CA LEU A 119 1.61 6.37 6.71
C LEU A 119 0.34 6.08 5.90
N ARG A 120 -0.64 6.99 5.94
CA ARG A 120 -1.90 6.87 5.17
C ARG A 120 -1.69 6.74 3.66
N PHE A 121 -0.66 7.40 3.11
CA PHE A 121 -0.38 7.32 1.67
C PHE A 121 0.27 5.99 1.31
N ALA A 122 1.21 5.53 2.15
CA ALA A 122 1.80 4.21 2.00
C ALA A 122 0.73 3.10 2.15
N PHE A 123 -0.23 3.25 3.06
CA PHE A 123 -1.34 2.31 3.26
C PHE A 123 -2.25 2.21 2.03
N ARG A 124 -2.64 3.35 1.44
CA ARG A 124 -3.45 3.33 0.20
C ARG A 124 -2.72 2.68 -0.97
N LYS A 125 -1.40 2.91 -1.10
CA LYS A 125 -0.58 2.26 -2.13
C LYS A 125 -0.52 0.75 -1.89
N PHE A 126 -0.33 0.33 -0.63
CA PHE A 126 -0.37 -1.07 -0.23
C PHE A 126 -1.70 -1.73 -0.62
N GLU A 127 -2.83 -1.11 -0.29
CA GLU A 127 -4.15 -1.64 -0.65
C GLU A 127 -4.34 -1.78 -2.17
N ALA A 128 -3.99 -0.76 -2.94
CA ALA A 128 -4.14 -0.78 -4.40
C ALA A 128 -3.25 -1.85 -5.05
N VAL A 129 -2.00 -1.98 -4.61
CA VAL A 129 -1.04 -2.92 -5.20
C VAL A 129 -1.31 -4.34 -4.71
N VAL A 130 -1.29 -4.54 -3.39
CA VAL A 130 -1.37 -5.87 -2.77
C VAL A 130 -2.78 -6.45 -2.84
N GLY A 131 -3.81 -5.61 -2.72
CA GLY A 131 -5.20 -6.04 -2.83
C GLY A 131 -5.52 -6.58 -4.22
N THR A 132 -5.02 -5.92 -5.27
CA THR A 132 -5.17 -6.36 -6.67
C THR A 132 -4.31 -7.58 -6.97
N GLN A 133 -3.02 -7.55 -6.60
CA GLN A 133 -2.09 -8.66 -6.87
C GLN A 133 -2.51 -9.97 -6.19
N ASN A 134 -3.01 -9.89 -4.95
CA ASN A 134 -3.41 -11.07 -4.19
C ASN A 134 -4.91 -11.40 -4.33
N ASN A 135 -5.63 -10.71 -5.21
CA ASN A 135 -7.06 -10.89 -5.46
C ASN A 135 -7.87 -11.05 -4.16
N TRP A 136 -7.78 -10.06 -3.27
CA TRP A 136 -8.34 -10.15 -1.93
C TRP A 136 -9.86 -10.38 -1.94
N SER A 137 -10.30 -11.35 -1.11
CA SER A 137 -11.71 -11.52 -0.79
C SER A 137 -12.27 -10.29 -0.04
N ASP A 138 -13.59 -10.08 -0.10
CA ASP A 138 -14.27 -9.00 0.62
C ASP A 138 -13.95 -8.98 2.12
N ASN A 139 -13.81 -10.15 2.74
CA ASN A 139 -13.46 -10.24 4.16
C ASN A 139 -12.03 -9.75 4.43
N THR A 140 -11.10 -9.98 3.50
CA THR A 140 -9.73 -9.47 3.59
C THR A 140 -9.71 -7.95 3.48
N TRP A 141 -10.46 -7.38 2.52
CA TRP A 141 -10.64 -5.93 2.41
C TRP A 141 -11.19 -5.33 3.69
N LYS A 142 -12.23 -5.93 4.29
CA LYS A 142 -12.78 -5.50 5.59
C LYS A 142 -11.72 -5.52 6.68
N ASN A 143 -10.88 -6.56 6.76
CA ASN A 143 -9.83 -6.65 7.78
C ASN A 143 -8.79 -5.52 7.65
N PHE A 144 -8.40 -5.15 6.43
CA PHE A 144 -7.47 -4.04 6.20
C PHE A 144 -8.11 -2.67 6.42
N MET A 145 -9.38 -2.51 6.03
CA MET A 145 -10.14 -1.30 6.32
C MET A 145 -10.30 -1.09 7.84
N THR A 146 -10.58 -2.14 8.59
CA THR A 146 -10.61 -2.10 10.07
C THR A 146 -9.25 -1.67 10.63
N LEU A 147 -8.15 -2.23 10.13
CA LEU A 147 -6.80 -1.80 10.51
C LEU A 147 -6.59 -0.31 10.22
N TYR A 148 -6.92 0.15 9.01
CA TYR A 148 -6.76 1.54 8.61
C TYR A 148 -7.51 2.49 9.54
N ASN A 149 -8.77 2.17 9.85
CA ASN A 149 -9.59 2.97 10.75
C ASN A 149 -8.98 3.06 12.15
N HIS A 150 -8.51 1.93 12.71
CA HIS A 150 -7.81 1.95 14.00
C HIS A 150 -6.54 2.79 13.97
N LEU A 151 -5.74 2.70 12.90
CA LEU A 151 -4.53 3.52 12.74
C LEU A 151 -4.88 5.02 12.63
N GLN A 152 -5.95 5.38 11.92
CA GLN A 152 -6.41 6.78 11.81
C GLN A 152 -6.91 7.34 13.14
N THR A 153 -7.66 6.55 13.92
CA THR A 153 -8.13 6.97 15.25
C THR A 153 -6.98 7.05 16.25
N PHE A 154 -6.00 6.16 16.16
CA PHE A 154 -4.80 6.19 16.98
C PHE A 154 -3.92 7.41 16.67
N ASN A 155 -3.53 7.58 15.40
CA ASN A 155 -2.72 8.71 14.93
C ASN A 155 -2.85 8.92 13.41
N SER A 156 -3.67 9.89 13.00
CA SER A 156 -3.88 10.25 11.59
C SER A 156 -2.69 10.96 10.92
N LYS A 157 -1.73 11.44 11.71
CA LYS A 157 -0.53 12.16 11.25
C LYS A 157 0.75 11.32 11.38
N LEU A 158 0.62 10.01 11.58
CA LEU A 158 1.75 9.10 11.67
C LEU A 158 2.52 9.05 10.33
N TYR A 159 3.84 9.06 10.40
CA TYR A 159 4.73 8.92 9.25
C TYR A 159 5.37 7.53 9.20
N THR A 160 5.88 7.10 8.04
CA THR A 160 6.49 5.77 7.88
C THR A 160 7.78 5.62 8.68
N ASP A 161 8.59 6.67 8.76
CA ASP A 161 9.86 6.73 9.50
C ASP A 161 9.67 6.72 11.02
N GLU A 162 8.47 7.06 11.51
CA GLU A 162 8.10 6.95 12.93
C GLU A 162 7.72 5.54 13.34
N LEU A 163 7.59 4.62 12.38
CA LEU A 163 7.09 3.29 12.64
C LEU A 163 8.21 2.43 13.26
N ASP A 164 8.26 2.41 14.58
CA ASP A 164 9.21 1.64 15.40
C ASP A 164 8.50 0.76 16.44
N LYS A 165 9.26 0.02 17.26
CA LYS A 165 8.70 -0.79 18.37
C LYS A 165 7.89 0.03 19.37
N GLU A 166 8.29 1.27 19.63
CA GLU A 166 7.61 2.11 20.62
C GLU A 166 6.21 2.49 20.13
N GLN A 167 6.09 2.89 18.85
CA GLN A 167 4.79 3.14 18.23
C GLN A 167 3.94 1.88 18.16
N MET A 168 4.53 0.71 17.86
CA MET A 168 3.80 -0.56 17.89
C MET A 168 3.25 -0.88 19.28
N GLN A 169 4.04 -0.64 20.34
CA GLN A 169 3.59 -0.82 21.72
C GLN A 169 2.50 0.19 22.11
N LYS A 170 2.63 1.47 21.72
CA LYS A 170 1.59 2.49 21.95
C LYS A 170 0.28 2.12 21.25
N PHE A 171 0.37 1.65 20.02
CA PHE A 171 -0.80 1.18 19.27
C PHE A 171 -1.45 -0.05 19.95
N HIS A 172 -0.64 -1.00 20.44
CA HIS A 172 -1.15 -2.13 21.21
C HIS A 172 -1.89 -1.68 22.48
N ASN A 173 -1.30 -0.77 23.25
CA ASN A 173 -1.90 -0.22 24.46
C ASN A 173 -3.20 0.53 24.17
N TYR A 174 -3.26 1.29 23.07
CA TYR A 174 -4.48 1.94 22.60
C TYR A 174 -5.61 0.94 22.36
N LEU A 175 -5.34 -0.19 21.69
CA LEU A 175 -6.37 -1.21 21.44
C LEU A 175 -6.85 -1.89 22.74
N ILE A 176 -5.96 -2.08 23.71
CA ILE A 176 -6.34 -2.60 25.04
C ILE A 176 -7.22 -1.58 25.78
N ALA A 177 -6.83 -0.30 25.77
CA ALA A 177 -7.59 0.78 26.40
C ALA A 177 -8.97 0.98 25.76
N ALA A 178 -9.11 0.69 24.46
CA ALA A 178 -10.38 0.66 23.75
C ALA A 178 -11.20 -0.63 24.02
N HIS A 179 -10.79 -1.47 24.98
CA HIS A 179 -11.47 -2.70 25.40
C HIS A 179 -11.67 -3.75 24.28
N PHE A 180 -10.80 -3.77 23.26
CA PHE A 180 -10.83 -4.85 22.28
C PHE A 180 -10.33 -6.16 22.89
N ASN A 181 -11.00 -7.27 22.55
CA ASN A 181 -10.56 -8.59 23.01
C ASN A 181 -9.26 -9.04 22.29
N ASN A 182 -8.57 -10.01 22.88
CA ASN A 182 -7.30 -10.52 22.37
C ASN A 182 -7.39 -11.07 20.93
N ASN A 183 -8.53 -11.68 20.56
CA ASN A 183 -8.75 -12.21 19.21
C ASN A 183 -8.82 -11.09 18.16
N THR A 184 -9.53 -10.01 18.46
CA THR A 184 -9.61 -8.81 17.62
C THR A 184 -8.23 -8.17 17.48
N ILE A 185 -7.53 -7.93 18.61
CA ILE A 185 -6.18 -7.35 18.59
C ILE A 185 -5.23 -8.23 17.76
N ARG A 186 -5.29 -9.55 17.91
CA ARG A 186 -4.47 -10.49 17.12
C ARG A 186 -4.74 -10.38 15.62
N LYS A 187 -6.01 -10.25 15.21
CA LYS A 187 -6.38 -10.05 13.80
C LYS A 187 -5.85 -8.71 13.27
N VAL A 188 -6.02 -7.63 14.02
CA VAL A 188 -5.50 -6.29 13.67
C VAL A 188 -3.98 -6.35 13.49
N PHE A 189 -3.25 -6.94 14.43
CA PHE A 189 -1.79 -7.08 14.34
C PHE A 189 -1.31 -8.09 13.29
N LYS A 190 -2.16 -9.02 12.86
CA LYS A 190 -1.85 -9.88 11.70
C LYS A 190 -1.85 -9.05 10.42
N SER A 191 -2.89 -8.25 10.19
CA SER A 191 -2.96 -7.34 9.05
C SER A 191 -1.85 -6.28 9.12
N LEU A 192 -1.58 -5.73 10.31
CA LEU A 192 -0.54 -4.72 10.49
C LEU A 192 0.84 -5.26 10.13
N ARG A 193 1.19 -6.48 10.56
CA ARG A 193 2.47 -7.09 10.19
C ARG A 193 2.63 -7.28 8.69
N GLN A 194 1.55 -7.61 7.98
CA GLN A 194 1.61 -7.71 6.52
C GLN A 194 1.91 -6.34 5.88
N PHE A 195 1.27 -5.27 6.37
CA PHE A 195 1.53 -3.92 5.90
C PHE A 195 2.95 -3.45 6.24
N VAL A 196 3.41 -3.66 7.49
CA VAL A 196 4.75 -3.25 7.94
C VAL A 196 5.84 -3.92 7.12
N ARG A 197 5.73 -5.22 6.83
CA ARG A 197 6.70 -5.95 5.98
C ARG A 197 6.74 -5.45 4.55
N TRP A 198 5.61 -4.99 4.04
CA TRP A 198 5.53 -4.46 2.68
C TRP A 198 6.23 -3.10 2.53
N LEU A 199 6.37 -2.33 3.61
CA LEU A 199 6.95 -0.98 3.58
C LEU A 199 8.41 -0.98 3.09
N PRO A 200 9.37 -1.69 3.72
CA PRO A 200 10.77 -1.72 3.26
C PRO A 200 10.91 -2.24 1.83
N ASP A 201 10.19 -3.31 1.49
CA ASP A 201 10.20 -3.93 0.16
C ASP A 201 9.79 -2.95 -0.96
N ASN A 202 9.06 -1.88 -0.60
CA ASN A 202 8.56 -0.86 -1.52
C ASN A 202 9.23 0.51 -1.35
N GLY A 203 10.37 0.55 -0.66
CA GLY A 203 11.21 1.75 -0.52
C GLY A 203 10.78 2.72 0.58
N TYR A 204 9.92 2.30 1.51
CA TYR A 204 9.57 3.11 2.68
C TYR A 204 10.51 2.82 3.84
N HIS A 205 11.12 3.87 4.39
CA HIS A 205 11.91 3.76 5.62
C HIS A 205 10.99 3.59 6.83
N ILE A 206 11.31 2.59 7.65
CA ILE A 206 10.70 2.31 8.95
C ILE A 206 11.81 2.06 9.98
N GLY A 207 11.50 2.19 11.26
CA GLY A 207 12.37 1.77 12.35
C GLY A 207 12.37 0.25 12.54
N ASP A 208 12.43 -0.20 13.79
CA ASP A 208 12.48 -1.63 14.15
C ASP A 208 11.09 -2.27 14.38
N ALA A 209 10.02 -1.66 13.83
CA ALA A 209 8.65 -2.08 14.01
C ALA A 209 8.37 -3.56 13.66
N GLU A 210 9.08 -4.12 12.67
CA GLU A 210 8.94 -5.53 12.28
C GLU A 210 9.29 -6.53 13.41
N GLN A 211 10.17 -6.12 14.31
CA GLN A 211 10.63 -6.96 15.42
C GLN A 211 9.64 -6.94 16.60
N TYR A 212 8.57 -6.14 16.53
CA TYR A 212 7.55 -6.11 17.58
C TYR A 212 6.66 -7.37 17.52
N ALA A 213 6.62 -8.10 18.63
CA ALA A 213 5.75 -9.25 18.81
C ALA A 213 4.74 -8.98 19.93
N VAL A 214 3.46 -8.95 19.56
CA VAL A 214 2.36 -8.84 20.53
C VAL A 214 2.38 -10.04 21.47
N ARG A 215 2.54 -9.78 22.76
CA ARG A 215 2.38 -10.78 23.83
C ARG A 215 1.03 -10.58 24.48
N PHE A 216 0.19 -11.61 24.44
CA PHE A 216 -1.09 -11.61 25.13
C PHE A 216 -0.93 -12.32 26.47
N LYS A 217 -1.27 -11.62 27.56
CA LYS A 217 -1.28 -12.22 28.91
C LYS A 217 -2.55 -13.07 29.05
N GLY A 218 -2.43 -14.31 29.56
CA GLY A 218 -3.59 -15.15 29.89
C GLY A 218 -4.15 -16.03 28.77
N LEU A 219 -3.47 -16.15 27.63
CA LEU A 219 -3.71 -17.28 26.72
C LEU A 219 -3.00 -18.53 27.27
N SER A 220 -3.49 -19.08 28.37
CA SER A 220 -3.38 -20.52 28.49
C SER A 220 -4.14 -21.12 27.31
N ASP A 221 -3.56 -22.11 26.62
CA ASP A 221 -4.19 -22.88 25.54
C ASP A 221 -5.51 -23.60 25.95
N ASN A 222 -6.00 -23.35 27.16
CA ASN A 222 -7.29 -23.77 27.68
C ASN A 222 -8.43 -22.90 27.13
N HIS A 223 -8.53 -22.77 25.81
CA HIS A 223 -9.82 -22.44 25.23
C HIS A 223 -10.71 -23.65 25.52
N VAL A 224 -11.64 -23.53 26.47
CA VAL A 224 -12.63 -24.59 26.69
C VAL A 224 -13.43 -24.67 25.40
N VAL A 225 -13.17 -25.72 24.62
CA VAL A 225 -13.97 -26.03 23.45
C VAL A 225 -15.31 -26.48 23.98
N VAL A 226 -16.31 -25.61 23.93
CA VAL A 226 -17.69 -25.97 24.21
C VAL A 226 -18.23 -26.64 22.95
N TYR A 227 -18.62 -27.91 23.07
CA TYR A 227 -19.19 -28.70 21.99
C TYR A 227 -20.42 -29.44 22.50
N LEU A 228 -21.32 -29.82 21.59
CA LEU A 228 -22.44 -30.68 21.93
C LEU A 228 -21.95 -32.12 22.01
N THR A 229 -22.27 -32.80 23.12
CA THR A 229 -22.20 -34.26 23.16
C THR A 229 -23.20 -34.87 22.18
N TRP A 230 -23.01 -36.15 21.84
CA TRP A 230 -23.95 -36.87 20.98
C TRP A 230 -25.38 -36.81 21.52
N ASP A 231 -25.56 -37.00 22.82
CA ASP A 231 -26.88 -36.97 23.46
C ASP A 231 -27.53 -35.58 23.42
N GLU A 232 -26.75 -34.52 23.62
CA GLU A 232 -27.24 -33.14 23.48
C GLU A 232 -27.62 -32.80 22.04
N LEU A 233 -26.84 -33.25 21.06
CA LEU A 233 -27.18 -33.09 19.64
C LEU A 233 -28.46 -33.86 19.29
N GLN A 234 -28.63 -35.09 19.78
CA GLN A 234 -29.83 -35.89 19.56
C GLN A 234 -31.06 -35.28 20.23
N LYS A 235 -30.91 -34.70 21.44
CA LYS A 235 -31.97 -33.93 22.10
C LYS A 235 -32.37 -32.72 21.26
N LEU A 236 -31.40 -31.95 20.76
CA LEU A 236 -31.67 -30.79 19.91
C LEU A 236 -32.40 -31.20 18.62
N TYR A 237 -31.96 -32.27 17.96
CA TYR A 237 -32.56 -32.80 16.74
C TYR A 237 -34.04 -33.18 16.93
N ARG A 238 -34.38 -33.81 18.06
CA ARG A 238 -35.75 -34.26 18.37
C ARG A 238 -36.63 -33.19 19.02
N MET A 239 -36.05 -32.07 19.43
CA MET A 239 -36.76 -30.99 20.13
C MET A 239 -37.84 -30.40 19.24
N HIS A 240 -39.10 -30.48 19.64
CA HIS A 240 -40.19 -29.83 18.91
C HIS A 240 -40.15 -28.32 19.11
N ILE A 241 -40.12 -27.56 18.01
CA ILE A 241 -40.14 -26.10 18.02
C ILE A 241 -41.37 -25.65 17.22
N LYS A 242 -42.21 -24.80 17.83
CA LYS A 242 -43.47 -24.35 17.24
C LYS A 242 -43.24 -23.35 16.12
N GLU A 243 -42.22 -22.50 16.26
CA GLU A 243 -41.85 -21.48 15.30
C GLU A 243 -41.11 -22.08 14.11
N SER A 244 -41.70 -21.96 12.91
CA SER A 244 -41.17 -22.57 11.68
C SER A 244 -39.75 -22.11 11.31
N TYR A 245 -39.39 -20.85 11.61
CA TYR A 245 -38.05 -20.33 11.35
C TYR A 245 -36.99 -20.93 12.28
N LEU A 246 -37.33 -21.18 13.55
CA LEU A 246 -36.45 -21.84 14.50
C LEU A 246 -36.34 -23.35 14.23
N ALA A 247 -37.44 -23.99 13.84
CA ALA A 247 -37.41 -25.38 13.38
C ALA A 247 -36.45 -25.56 12.19
N ARG A 248 -36.52 -24.65 11.21
CA ARG A 248 -35.58 -24.64 10.08
C ARG A 248 -34.14 -24.40 10.53
N ALA A 249 -33.90 -23.48 11.46
CA ALA A 249 -32.57 -23.22 11.99
C ALA A 249 -31.98 -24.46 12.69
N ARG A 250 -32.79 -25.17 13.49
CA ARG A 250 -32.43 -26.47 14.09
C ARG A 250 -32.07 -27.49 13.02
N ASP A 251 -32.89 -27.64 11.99
CA ASP A 251 -32.68 -28.65 10.94
C ASP A 251 -31.38 -28.41 10.18
N VAL A 252 -31.11 -27.14 9.80
CA VAL A 252 -29.87 -26.76 9.12
C VAL A 252 -28.66 -26.94 10.05
N PHE A 253 -28.77 -26.54 11.32
CA PHE A 253 -27.71 -26.74 12.30
C PHE A 253 -27.35 -28.22 12.46
N CYS A 254 -28.36 -29.08 12.70
CA CYS A 254 -28.15 -30.52 12.83
C CYS A 254 -27.59 -31.13 11.54
N PHE A 255 -28.06 -30.69 10.36
CA PHE A 255 -27.50 -31.11 9.08
C PHE A 255 -25.99 -30.78 8.97
N CYS A 256 -25.59 -29.56 9.32
CA CYS A 256 -24.18 -29.17 9.37
C CYS A 256 -23.38 -30.05 10.36
N CYS A 257 -23.92 -30.35 11.54
CA CYS A 257 -23.27 -31.25 12.50
C CYS A 257 -23.06 -32.67 11.96
N PHE A 258 -24.06 -33.24 11.27
CA PHE A 258 -23.98 -34.61 10.75
C PHE A 258 -23.09 -34.74 9.51
N THR A 259 -23.04 -33.69 8.68
CA THR A 259 -22.26 -33.70 7.43
C THR A 259 -20.88 -33.06 7.56
N SER A 260 -20.61 -32.40 8.68
CA SER A 260 -19.42 -31.57 8.89
C SER A 260 -19.25 -30.45 7.84
N LEU A 261 -20.32 -30.07 7.13
CA LEU A 261 -20.29 -28.96 6.19
C LEU A 261 -20.35 -27.63 6.95
N ARG A 262 -19.53 -26.67 6.50
CA ARG A 262 -19.55 -25.31 7.05
C ARG A 262 -20.82 -24.60 6.61
N TYR A 263 -21.42 -23.86 7.54
CA TYR A 263 -22.40 -22.84 7.21
C TYR A 263 -21.65 -21.63 6.65
N SER A 264 -21.86 -21.33 5.37
CA SER A 264 -21.18 -20.23 4.64
C SER A 264 -22.17 -19.16 4.21
#